data_AF-A0A7V3XEA7-F1
#
_entry.id   AF-A0A7V3XEA7-F1
#
_cell.length_a   1.000
_cell.length_b   1.000
_cell.length_c   1.000
_cell.angle_alpha   90.00
_cell.angle_beta   90.00
_cell.angle_gamma   90.00
#
_symmetry.space_group_name_H-M   'P 1'
#
loop_
_entity.id
_entity.type
_entity.pdbx_description
1 polymer ?
#
loop_
_entity_poly.entity_id
_entity_poly.type
_entity_poly.pdbx_seq_one_letter_code
_entity_poly.pdbx_strand_id
1 'polypeptide(L)'
;MREEEKTKEHLIRELEALYQRMTELDALDARRKQAEKALYRVHARLQYLLSSTPVVIYVREPAGEYGCTYISENVASQLGYEAWEFLEDPRFWADRVHPEDAPSLFTQLSQVSERQDHAYEYRFLHKDGTYRWLHDEFKLLRNVANNALEIIGF
;
A
#
# COMPACT_ATOMS: atom_id res chain seq x y z
N MET A 1 16.16 -66.06 -0.34
CA MET A 1 16.03 -65.93 1.13
C MET A 1 16.76 -64.71 1.69
N ARG A 2 18.09 -64.73 1.94
CA ARG A 2 18.79 -63.57 2.56
C ARG A 2 18.79 -62.26 1.76
N GLU A 3 18.66 -62.36 0.44
CA GLU A 3 18.68 -61.21 -0.48
C GLU A 3 17.28 -60.58 -0.61
N GLU A 4 16.23 -61.39 -0.75
CA GLU A 4 14.82 -60.94 -0.69
C GLU A 4 14.46 -60.30 0.65
N GLU A 5 15.01 -60.82 1.75
CA GLU A 5 14.78 -60.28 3.08
C GLU A 5 15.40 -58.88 3.23
N LYS A 6 16.60 -58.67 2.68
CA LYS A 6 17.24 -57.35 2.59
C LYS A 6 16.49 -56.38 1.69
N THR A 7 15.92 -56.85 0.57
CA THR A 7 15.08 -56.02 -0.31
C THR A 7 13.79 -55.61 0.37
N LYS A 8 13.16 -56.51 1.15
CA LYS A 8 11.95 -56.22 1.91
C LYS A 8 12.19 -55.19 3.02
N GLU A 9 13.28 -55.33 3.78
CA GLU A 9 13.67 -54.35 4.80
C GLU A 9 13.98 -52.97 4.20
N HIS A 10 14.61 -52.93 3.02
CA HIS A 10 14.87 -51.68 2.31
C HIS A 10 13.57 -50.97 1.89
N LEU A 11 12.63 -51.71 1.29
CA LEU A 11 11.33 -51.17 0.89
C LEU A 11 10.49 -50.65 2.07
N ILE A 12 10.55 -51.33 3.23
CA ILE A 12 9.87 -50.87 4.45
C ILE A 12 10.43 -49.53 4.91
N ARG A 13 11.76 -49.36 4.92
CA ARG A 13 12.40 -48.08 5.28
C ARG A 13 12.06 -46.95 4.31
N GLU A 14 12.00 -47.24 3.01
CA GLU A 14 11.56 -46.24 2.02
C GLU A 14 10.10 -45.84 2.21
N LEU A 15 9.22 -46.81 2.48
CA LEU A 15 7.80 -46.57 2.75
C LEU A 15 7.62 -45.70 4.01
N GLU A 16 8.34 -46.00 5.10
CA GLU A 16 8.33 -45.20 6.33
C GLU A 16 8.82 -43.78 6.07
N ALA A 17 9.91 -43.61 5.30
CA ALA A 17 10.43 -42.30 4.93
C ALA A 17 9.43 -41.50 4.07
N LEU A 18 8.73 -42.17 3.15
CA LEU A 18 7.69 -41.53 2.33
C LEU A 18 6.48 -41.11 3.17
N TYR A 19 6.04 -41.94 4.13
CA TYR A 19 4.96 -41.57 5.05
C TYR A 19 5.33 -40.38 5.94
N GLN A 20 6.57 -40.32 6.43
CA GLN A 20 7.06 -39.16 7.17
C GLN A 20 7.05 -37.89 6.31
N ARG A 21 7.58 -37.96 5.09
CA ARG A 21 7.54 -36.82 4.14
C ARG A 21 6.12 -36.36 3.81
N MET A 22 5.20 -37.30 3.61
CA MET A 22 3.79 -36.97 3.34
C MET A 22 3.16 -36.23 4.52
N THR A 23 3.44 -36.69 5.75
CA THR A 23 2.96 -36.04 6.98
C THR A 23 3.54 -34.63 7.15
N GLU A 24 4.83 -34.44 6.83
CA GLU A 24 5.48 -33.13 6.85
C GLU A 24 4.87 -32.17 5.83
N LEU A 25 4.58 -32.65 4.62
CA LEU A 25 3.93 -31.85 3.57
C LEU A 25 2.51 -31.43 3.96
N ASP A 26 1.72 -32.33 4.54
CA ASP A 26 0.37 -32.01 5.02
C ASP A 26 0.41 -30.97 6.14
N ALA A 27 1.36 -31.09 7.07
CA ALA A 27 1.58 -30.10 8.13
C ALA A 27 2.01 -28.74 7.56
N LEU A 28 2.86 -28.73 6.53
CA LEU A 28 3.28 -27.49 5.86
C LEU A 28 2.12 -26.82 5.12
N ASP A 29 1.28 -27.58 4.39
CA ASP A 29 0.11 -27.04 3.69
C ASP A 29 -0.94 -26.49 4.67
N ALA A 30 -1.15 -27.17 5.80
CA ALA A 30 -2.01 -26.68 6.87
C ALA A 30 -1.50 -25.34 7.45
N ARG A 31 -0.18 -25.24 7.72
CA ARG A 31 0.45 -23.99 8.19
C ARG A 31 0.33 -22.87 7.15
N ARG A 32 0.59 -23.17 5.87
CA ARG A 32 0.45 -22.20 4.78
C ARG A 32 -0.97 -21.66 4.70
N LYS A 33 -1.98 -22.54 4.68
CA LYS A 33 -3.40 -22.16 4.66
C LYS A 33 -3.81 -21.31 5.87
N GLN A 34 -3.25 -21.61 7.04
CA GLN A 34 -3.50 -20.82 8.24
C GLN A 34 -2.87 -19.43 8.15
N ALA A 35 -1.64 -19.32 7.63
CA ALA A 35 -0.97 -18.05 7.39
C ALA A 35 -1.71 -17.20 6.35
N GLU A 36 -2.15 -17.80 5.24
CA GLU A 36 -2.96 -17.12 4.21
C GLU A 36 -4.28 -16.59 4.78
N LYS A 37 -4.99 -17.38 5.60
CA LYS A 37 -6.21 -16.92 6.28
C LYS A 37 -5.94 -15.78 7.26
N ALA A 38 -4.83 -15.83 7.99
CA ALA A 38 -4.44 -14.77 8.91
C ALA A 38 -4.12 -13.47 8.14
N LEU A 39 -3.35 -13.58 7.05
CA LEU A 39 -3.04 -12.47 6.16
C LEU A 39 -4.31 -11.83 5.60
N TYR A 40 -5.23 -12.65 5.08
CA TYR A 40 -6.51 -12.18 4.56
C TYR A 40 -7.32 -11.43 5.62
N ARG A 41 -7.39 -11.93 6.86
CA ARG A 41 -8.10 -11.26 7.95
C ARG A 41 -7.49 -9.91 8.30
N VAL A 42 -6.17 -9.82 8.35
CA VAL A 42 -5.46 -8.57 8.62
C VAL A 42 -5.72 -7.56 7.49
N HIS A 43 -5.60 -8.00 6.23
CA HIS A 43 -5.84 -7.17 5.06
C HIS A 43 -7.27 -6.64 5.02
N ALA A 44 -8.26 -7.51 5.19
CA ALA A 44 -9.68 -7.12 5.21
C ALA A 44 -9.99 -6.12 6.33
N ARG A 45 -9.40 -6.30 7.52
CA ARG A 45 -9.57 -5.36 8.63
C ARG A 45 -8.92 -4.01 8.35
N LEU A 46 -7.72 -3.99 7.78
CA LEU A 46 -7.04 -2.75 7.39
C LEU A 46 -7.86 -1.98 6.34
N GLN A 47 -8.32 -2.67 5.30
CA GLN A 47 -9.18 -2.06 4.28
C GLN A 47 -10.46 -1.49 4.88
N TYR A 48 -11.12 -2.23 5.79
CA TYR A 48 -12.31 -1.73 6.48
C TYR A 48 -12.01 -0.45 7.26
N LEU A 49 -10.94 -0.44 8.07
CA LEU A 49 -10.56 0.74 8.85
C LEU A 49 -10.30 1.94 7.96
N LEU A 50 -9.51 1.77 6.89
CA LEU A 50 -9.22 2.84 5.93
C LEU A 50 -10.48 3.36 5.24
N SER A 51 -11.37 2.46 4.81
CA SER A 51 -12.64 2.84 4.16
C SER A 51 -13.64 3.52 5.11
N SER A 52 -13.54 3.26 6.42
CA SER A 52 -14.43 3.82 7.44
C SER A 52 -13.98 5.19 7.95
N THR A 53 -12.74 5.59 7.65
CA THR A 53 -12.20 6.90 8.00
C THR A 53 -12.31 7.86 6.80
N PRO A 54 -12.52 9.16 7.03
CA PRO A 54 -12.52 10.16 5.96
C PRO A 54 -11.11 10.48 5.42
N VAL A 55 -10.06 9.89 6.02
CA VAL A 55 -8.65 10.12 5.69
C VAL A 55 -8.31 9.46 4.35
N VAL A 56 -7.79 10.23 3.40
CA VAL A 56 -7.40 9.73 2.06
C VAL A 56 -5.89 9.58 2.03
N ILE A 57 -5.41 8.34 1.96
CA ILE A 57 -3.98 8.06 1.92
C ILE A 57 -3.51 8.10 0.47
N TYR A 58 -2.42 8.82 0.21
CA TYR A 58 -1.75 8.82 -1.08
C TYR A 58 -0.25 8.57 -0.94
N VAL A 59 0.35 8.03 -1.99
CA VAL A 59 1.80 7.90 -2.15
C VAL A 59 2.20 8.57 -3.43
N ARG A 60 3.30 9.31 -3.40
CA ARG A 60 3.90 9.89 -4.59
C ARG A 60 5.43 9.83 -4.55
N GLU A 61 6.03 9.85 -5.72
CA GLU A 61 7.47 10.09 -5.82
C GLU A 61 7.80 11.52 -5.39
N PRO A 62 8.97 11.81 -4.76
CA PRO A 62 9.31 13.17 -4.33
C PRO A 62 9.46 14.17 -5.49
N ALA A 63 9.84 13.69 -6.67
CA ALA A 63 10.02 14.49 -7.87
C ALA A 63 8.74 14.52 -8.74
N GLY A 64 8.81 15.19 -9.90
CA GLY A 64 7.73 15.22 -10.89
C GLY A 64 6.62 16.23 -10.60
N GLU A 65 5.51 16.10 -11.33
CA GLU A 65 4.40 17.07 -11.36
C GLU A 65 3.31 16.81 -10.31
N TYR A 66 3.68 16.30 -9.13
CA TYR A 66 2.76 15.96 -8.04
C TYR A 66 1.89 14.70 -8.23
N GLY A 67 2.12 13.94 -9.30
CA GLY A 67 1.42 12.68 -9.56
C GLY A 67 1.58 11.65 -8.45
N CYS A 68 0.51 10.93 -8.14
CA CYS A 68 0.49 9.87 -7.15
C CYS A 68 0.73 8.51 -7.79
N THR A 69 1.47 7.64 -7.11
CA THR A 69 1.66 6.22 -7.46
C THR A 69 0.63 5.32 -6.79
N TYR A 70 -0.02 5.83 -5.73
CA TYR A 70 -1.13 5.19 -5.04
C TYR A 70 -2.04 6.25 -4.44
N ILE A 71 -3.34 5.98 -4.41
CA ILE A 71 -4.32 6.72 -3.62
C ILE A 71 -5.40 5.76 -3.14
N SER A 72 -5.92 5.95 -1.93
CA SER A 72 -6.95 5.08 -1.37
C SER A 72 -8.32 5.32 -2.01
N GLU A 73 -9.05 4.23 -2.24
CA GLU A 73 -10.36 4.22 -2.92
C GLU A 73 -11.44 5.08 -2.24
N ASN A 74 -11.29 5.35 -0.94
CA ASN A 74 -12.24 6.21 -0.23
C ASN A 74 -12.19 7.67 -0.72
N VAL A 75 -11.20 8.08 -1.53
CA VAL A 75 -11.18 9.39 -2.19
C VAL A 75 -12.46 9.68 -2.98
N ALA A 76 -13.08 8.65 -3.57
CA ALA A 76 -14.36 8.77 -4.26
C ALA A 76 -15.47 9.29 -3.34
N SER A 77 -15.51 8.81 -2.10
CA SER A 77 -16.49 9.25 -1.11
C SER A 77 -16.22 10.66 -0.57
N GLN A 78 -14.96 11.12 -0.58
CA GLN A 78 -14.57 12.41 -0.01
C GLN A 78 -14.59 13.54 -1.04
N LEU A 79 -14.11 13.27 -2.26
CA LEU A 79 -13.87 14.25 -3.33
C LEU A 79 -14.73 14.03 -4.58
N GLY A 80 -15.43 12.89 -4.66
CA GLY A 80 -16.26 12.50 -5.80
C GLY A 80 -15.51 11.88 -6.97
N TYR A 81 -14.18 11.95 -6.98
CA TYR A 81 -13.34 11.39 -8.05
C TYR A 81 -12.87 9.99 -7.73
N GLU A 82 -12.77 9.15 -8.74
CA GLU A 82 -12.26 7.80 -8.61
C GLU A 82 -10.73 7.81 -8.45
N ALA A 83 -10.17 6.80 -7.77
CA ALA A 83 -8.73 6.71 -7.54
C ALA A 83 -7.92 6.73 -8.84
N TRP A 84 -8.40 6.06 -9.89
CA TRP A 84 -7.71 6.01 -11.18
C TRP A 84 -7.57 7.38 -11.84
N GLU A 85 -8.48 8.33 -11.58
CA GLU A 85 -8.40 9.69 -12.14
C GLU A 85 -7.13 10.43 -11.65
N PHE A 86 -6.71 10.18 -10.41
CA PHE A 86 -5.46 10.72 -9.84
C PHE A 86 -4.21 10.00 -10.32
N LEU A 87 -4.33 8.72 -10.70
CA LEU A 87 -3.20 7.88 -11.11
C LEU A 87 -2.85 8.06 -12.58
N GLU A 88 -3.84 8.36 -13.44
CA GLU A 88 -3.62 8.53 -14.87
C GLU A 88 -3.05 9.90 -15.26
N ASP A 89 -3.36 10.95 -14.49
CA ASP A 89 -2.90 12.31 -14.76
C ASP A 89 -2.05 12.84 -13.58
N PRO A 90 -0.73 12.98 -13.76
CA PRO A 90 0.17 13.50 -12.74
C PRO A 90 -0.24 14.89 -12.22
N ARG A 91 -0.89 15.72 -13.04
CA ARG A 91 -1.32 17.07 -12.68
C ARG A 91 -2.72 17.12 -12.09
N PHE A 92 -3.44 16.00 -12.03
CA PHE A 92 -4.85 15.97 -11.67
C PHE A 92 -5.15 16.72 -10.37
N TRP A 93 -4.34 16.47 -9.35
CA TRP A 93 -4.44 17.13 -8.07
C TRP A 93 -4.05 18.62 -8.16
N ALA A 94 -2.90 18.92 -8.77
CA ALA A 94 -2.37 20.28 -8.86
C ALA A 94 -3.33 21.24 -9.60
N ASP A 95 -3.98 20.76 -10.67
CA ASP A 95 -4.90 21.55 -11.48
C ASP A 95 -6.27 21.79 -10.81
N ARG A 96 -6.54 21.11 -9.67
CA ARG A 96 -7.77 21.23 -8.88
C ARG A 96 -7.59 22.00 -7.57
N VAL A 97 -6.37 22.43 -7.25
CA VAL A 97 -6.13 23.36 -6.15
C VAL A 97 -6.70 24.74 -6.52
N HIS A 98 -7.33 25.40 -5.56
CA HIS A 98 -7.90 26.73 -5.78
C HIS A 98 -6.82 27.74 -6.26
N PRO A 99 -7.10 28.58 -7.27
CA PRO A 99 -6.10 29.47 -7.87
C PRO A 99 -5.42 30.45 -6.90
N GLU A 100 -6.12 30.86 -5.84
CA GLU A 100 -5.54 31.73 -4.80
C GLU A 100 -4.57 31.00 -3.87
N ASP A 101 -4.75 29.69 -3.68
CA ASP A 101 -3.95 28.89 -2.75
C ASP A 101 -2.72 28.30 -3.47
N ALA A 102 -2.87 27.97 -4.75
CA ALA A 102 -1.87 27.32 -5.59
C ALA A 102 -0.46 27.97 -5.54
N PRO A 103 -0.29 29.31 -5.70
CA PRO A 103 1.06 29.90 -5.68
C PRO A 103 1.79 29.69 -4.36
N SER A 104 1.09 29.82 -3.23
CA SER A 104 1.68 29.65 -1.90
C SER A 104 1.97 28.17 -1.63
N LEU A 105 1.02 27.30 -1.95
CA LEU A 105 1.14 25.86 -1.75
C LEU A 105 2.32 25.27 -2.53
N PHE A 106 2.42 25.56 -3.84
CA PHE A 106 3.50 25.00 -4.67
C PHE A 106 4.87 25.57 -4.32
N THR A 107 4.94 26.83 -3.87
CA THR A 107 6.18 27.39 -3.33
C THR A 107 6.65 26.60 -2.11
N GLN A 108 5.75 26.30 -1.17
CA GLN A 108 6.09 25.53 0.02
C GLN A 108 6.44 24.07 -0.32
N LEU A 109 5.71 23.44 -1.25
CA LEU A 109 5.98 22.06 -1.69
C LEU A 109 7.32 21.92 -2.42
N SER A 110 7.81 22.97 -3.09
CA SER A 110 9.15 22.95 -3.70
C SER A 110 10.28 22.78 -2.67
N GLN A 111 10.02 23.11 -1.40
CA GLN A 111 10.98 23.02 -0.30
C GLN A 111 10.80 21.74 0.53
N VAL A 112 9.97 20.80 0.06
CA VAL A 112 9.60 19.59 0.80
C VAL A 112 10.79 18.71 1.18
N SER A 113 11.86 18.74 0.37
CA SER A 113 13.07 17.95 0.60
C SER A 113 13.89 18.42 1.81
N GLU A 114 13.60 19.61 2.35
CA GLU A 114 14.34 20.22 3.45
C GLU A 114 13.73 19.95 4.83
N ARG A 115 12.46 19.48 4.91
CA ARG A 115 11.80 19.17 6.19
C ARG A 115 11.17 17.78 6.17
N GLN A 116 11.00 17.19 7.36
CA GLN A 116 10.52 15.80 7.48
C GLN A 116 9.00 15.67 7.47
N ASP A 117 8.29 16.63 8.06
CA ASP A 117 6.83 16.62 8.21
C ASP A 117 6.26 17.98 7.79
N HIS A 118 5.14 17.97 7.07
CA HIS A 118 4.41 19.17 6.67
C HIS A 118 2.91 18.95 6.80
N ALA A 119 2.20 20.01 7.16
CA ALA A 119 0.75 20.08 7.17
C ALA A 119 0.32 21.30 6.34
N TYR A 120 -0.62 21.11 5.43
CA TYR A 120 -1.15 22.16 4.57
C TYR A 120 -2.67 22.20 4.65
N GLU A 121 -3.22 23.41 4.61
CA GLU A 121 -4.65 23.61 4.42
C GLU A 121 -4.87 24.40 3.15
N TYR A 122 -5.66 23.84 2.23
CA TYR A 122 -5.97 24.47 0.95
C TYR A 122 -7.35 24.09 0.46
N ARG A 123 -7.92 24.91 -0.42
CA ARG A 123 -9.17 24.62 -1.08
C ARG A 123 -8.93 23.73 -2.29
N PHE A 124 -9.67 22.63 -2.39
CA PHE A 124 -9.64 21.67 -3.50
C PHE A 124 -11.00 21.59 -4.21
N LEU A 125 -10.98 21.50 -5.54
CA LEU A 125 -12.17 21.44 -6.37
C LEU A 125 -12.80 20.04 -6.35
N HIS A 126 -13.90 19.90 -5.63
CA HIS A 126 -14.71 18.69 -5.61
C HIS A 126 -15.41 18.46 -6.97
N LYS A 127 -15.75 17.21 -7.30
CA LYS A 127 -16.34 16.82 -8.60
C LYS A 127 -17.69 17.49 -8.91
N ASP A 128 -18.40 17.95 -7.89
CA ASP A 128 -19.65 18.73 -8.04
C ASP A 128 -19.42 20.20 -8.39
N GLY A 129 -18.17 20.65 -8.53
CA GLY A 129 -17.78 22.02 -8.86
C GLY A 129 -17.62 22.95 -7.66
N THR A 130 -17.81 22.46 -6.43
CA THR A 130 -17.59 23.24 -5.21
C THR A 130 -16.17 23.10 -4.68
N TYR A 131 -15.67 24.11 -3.97
CA TYR A 131 -14.39 24.01 -3.26
C TYR A 131 -14.59 23.52 -1.82
N ARG A 132 -13.73 22.60 -1.38
CA ARG A 132 -13.68 22.09 -0.01
C ARG A 132 -12.30 22.30 0.58
N TRP A 133 -12.24 22.56 1.89
CA TRP A 133 -10.97 22.62 2.61
C TRP A 133 -10.45 21.21 2.81
N LEU A 134 -9.22 20.99 2.36
CA LEU A 134 -8.44 19.81 2.69
C LEU A 134 -7.37 20.19 3.69
N HIS A 135 -7.18 19.32 4.67
CA HIS A 135 -6.03 19.29 5.54
C HIS A 135 -5.19 18.11 5.08
N ASP A 136 -3.95 18.39 4.70
CA ASP A 136 -3.05 17.44 4.05
C ASP A 136 -1.75 17.38 4.84
N GLU A 137 -1.52 16.23 5.49
CA GLU A 137 -0.25 15.94 6.17
C GLU A 137 0.51 14.88 5.40
N PHE A 138 1.83 15.05 5.27
CA PHE A 138 2.66 14.00 4.70
C PHE A 138 4.02 13.86 5.36
N LYS A 139 4.61 12.67 5.13
CA LYS A 139 5.94 12.30 5.56
C LYS A 139 6.81 11.93 4.39
N LEU A 140 8.04 12.42 4.39
CA LEU A 140 9.05 12.04 3.42
C LEU A 140 9.80 10.80 3.89
N LEU A 141 9.59 9.67 3.23
CA LEU A 141 10.37 8.46 3.45
C LEU A 141 11.73 8.59 2.79
N ARG A 142 12.77 8.24 3.55
CA ARG A 142 14.15 8.22 3.08
C ARG A 142 14.74 6.83 3.20
N ASN A 143 15.62 6.48 2.27
CA ASN A 143 16.39 5.25 2.36
C ASN A 143 17.56 5.39 3.36
N VAL A 144 18.31 4.30 3.56
CA VAL A 144 19.47 4.26 4.49
C VAL A 144 20.59 5.24 4.10
N ALA A 145 20.68 5.60 2.81
CA ALA A 145 21.63 6.60 2.30
C ALA A 145 21.08 8.05 2.41
N ASN A 146 19.94 8.25 3.10
CA ASN A 146 19.25 9.52 3.30
C ASN A 146 18.66 10.16 2.03
N ASN A 147 18.58 9.41 0.93
CA ASN A 147 17.91 9.85 -0.28
C ASN A 147 16.40 9.73 -0.12
N ALA A 148 15.66 10.72 -0.62
CA ALA A 148 14.21 10.71 -0.68
C ALA A 148 13.72 9.54 -1.55
N LEU A 149 12.86 8.69 -0.99
CA LEU A 149 12.29 7.52 -1.67
C LEU A 149 10.88 7.84 -2.15
N GLU A 150 9.97 8.15 -1.22
CA GLU A 150 8.55 8.36 -1.46
C GLU A 150 7.99 9.37 -0.45
N ILE A 151 6.90 10.02 -0.80
CA ILE A 151 6.08 10.84 0.09
C ILE A 151 4.80 10.07 0.35
N ILE A 152 4.43 9.90 1.62
CA ILE A 152 3.14 9.33 2.04
C ILE A 152 2.36 10.43 2.73
N GLY A 153 1.18 10.77 2.19
CA GLY A 153 0.28 11.74 2.80
C GLY A 153 -1.10 11.20 3.10
N PHE A 154 -1.86 11.92 3.93
CA PHE A 154 -3.14 11.51 4.49
C PHE A 154 -4.03 12.68 4.90
#